data_AF-A0A537I668-F1
#
_entry.id   AF-A0A537I668-F1
#
_cell.length_a   1.000
_cell.length_b   1.000
_cell.length_c   1.000
_cell.angle_alpha   90.00
_cell.angle_beta   90.00
_cell.angle_gamma   90.00
#
_symmetry.space_group_name_H-M   'P 1'
#
loop_
_entity.id
_entity.type
_entity.pdbx_description
1 polymer ?
#
loop_
_entity_poly.entity_id
_entity_poly.type
_entity_poly.pdbx_seq_one_letter_code
_entity_poly.pdbx_strand_id
1 'polypeptide(L)'
;METENAYSSKELSPTTWPDFEALFAKHNGVWGGCWCMFYHTKGKFLIKGQGPDNKKAKKALVKKRRTHGIIVYSNNTPVGWVQYGPKPELPRLDASKTYQSLSLGNGGKKLWRITCFFVDRNNRRKGVAGFGLNTALASIKKKGGGVIERTRRLNLIAERA
;
A
#
# COMPACT_ATOMS: atom_id res chain seq x y z
N MET A 1 9.93 30.02 10.11
CA MET A 1 10.58 28.90 10.82
C MET A 1 9.64 27.71 10.73
N GLU A 2 9.68 26.98 9.61
CA GLU A 2 8.82 25.81 9.40
C GLU A 2 9.39 24.66 10.21
N THR A 3 8.62 24.15 11.16
CA THR A 3 8.94 22.90 11.82
C THR A 3 8.90 21.80 10.76
N GLU A 4 10.09 21.36 10.35
CA GLU A 4 10.27 20.15 9.54
C GLU A 4 9.62 19.01 10.35
N ASN A 5 8.40 18.62 9.97
CA ASN A 5 7.75 17.48 10.60
C ASN A 5 8.58 16.24 10.23
N ALA A 6 9.44 15.81 11.15
CA ALA A 6 10.23 14.60 10.99
C ALA A 6 9.27 13.40 10.91
N TYR A 7 9.04 12.90 9.70
CA TYR A 7 8.28 11.68 9.51
C TYR A 7 9.12 10.47 9.87
N SER A 8 8.49 9.48 10.48
CA SER A 8 9.06 8.14 10.64
C SER A 8 8.15 7.10 10.01
N SER A 9 8.64 5.87 9.87
CA SER A 9 7.88 4.79 9.23
C SER A 9 8.16 3.44 9.84
N LYS A 10 7.17 2.55 9.78
CA LYS A 10 7.33 1.12 10.10
C LYS A 10 6.67 0.26 9.02
N GLU A 11 7.23 -0.92 8.77
CA GLU A 11 6.55 -1.93 7.94
C GLU A 11 5.34 -2.51 8.67
N LEU A 12 4.30 -2.85 7.91
CA LEU A 12 3.14 -3.58 8.42
C LEU A 12 3.56 -4.98 8.84
N SER A 13 3.17 -5.34 10.05
CA SER A 13 3.45 -6.63 10.68
C SER A 13 2.41 -6.88 11.78
N PRO A 14 2.40 -8.07 12.42
CA PRO A 14 1.51 -8.31 13.55
C PRO A 14 1.69 -7.31 14.70
N THR A 15 2.90 -6.79 14.93
CA THR A 15 3.19 -5.83 16.01
C THR A 15 2.74 -4.42 15.68
N THR A 16 2.77 -4.03 14.40
CA THR A 16 2.32 -2.71 13.91
C THR A 16 0.86 -2.70 13.44
N TRP A 17 0.16 -3.84 13.57
CA TRP A 17 -1.26 -3.95 13.27
C TRP A 17 -2.13 -2.92 14.03
N PRO A 18 -1.93 -2.65 15.33
CA PRO A 18 -2.74 -1.66 16.05
C PRO A 18 -2.66 -0.26 15.43
N ASP A 19 -1.49 0.15 14.94
CA ASP A 19 -1.29 1.46 14.31
C ASP A 19 -2.01 1.56 12.96
N PHE A 20 -1.92 0.51 12.15
CA PHE A 20 -2.67 0.39 10.91
C PHE A 20 -4.18 0.43 11.18
N GLU A 21 -4.62 -0.31 12.19
CA GLU A 21 -6.03 -0.39 12.58
C GLU A 21 -6.55 0.99 13.02
N ALA A 22 -5.81 1.71 13.87
CA ALA A 22 -6.15 3.05 14.31
C ALA A 22 -6.26 4.04 13.14
N LEU A 23 -5.29 4.03 12.23
CA LEU A 23 -5.30 4.87 11.04
C LEU A 23 -6.53 4.62 10.16
N PHE A 24 -6.86 3.35 9.89
CA PHE A 24 -7.98 3.02 9.00
C PHE A 24 -9.34 3.16 9.68
N ALA A 25 -9.46 2.85 10.97
CA ALA A 25 -10.70 2.99 11.75
C ALA A 25 -11.18 4.44 11.76
N LYS A 26 -10.28 5.41 11.94
CA LYS A 26 -10.58 6.85 11.87
C LYS A 26 -11.28 7.28 10.56
N HIS A 27 -11.11 6.51 9.50
CA HIS A 27 -11.65 6.77 8.16
C HIS A 27 -12.63 5.70 7.68
N ASN A 28 -13.21 4.92 8.60
CA ASN A 28 -14.14 3.83 8.29
C ASN A 28 -13.61 2.86 7.22
N GLY A 29 -12.31 2.55 7.27
CA GLY A 29 -11.65 1.63 6.35
C GLY A 29 -11.18 2.24 5.02
N VAL A 30 -11.11 3.56 4.89
CA VAL A 30 -10.73 4.29 3.67
C VAL A 30 -11.70 4.01 2.51
N TRP A 31 -12.18 5.08 1.88
CA TRP A 31 -13.19 5.02 0.81
C TRP A 31 -14.44 4.21 1.15
N GLY A 32 -14.80 4.09 2.44
CA GLY A 32 -16.01 3.40 2.88
C GLY A 32 -15.87 1.90 3.16
N GLY A 33 -14.64 1.40 3.38
CA GLY A 33 -14.45 0.04 3.91
C GLY A 33 -13.41 -0.81 3.18
N CYS A 34 -12.51 -0.21 2.40
CA CYS A 34 -11.50 -0.96 1.64
C CYS A 34 -10.52 -1.74 2.53
N TRP A 35 -10.10 -1.17 3.68
CA TRP A 35 -9.07 -1.71 4.59
C TRP A 35 -7.79 -2.19 3.88
N CYS A 36 -7.50 -1.57 2.73
CA CYS A 36 -6.50 -1.90 1.71
C CYS A 36 -6.51 -3.36 1.20
N MET A 37 -7.72 -3.95 1.11
CA MET A 37 -7.97 -5.26 0.52
C MET A 37 -8.26 -5.23 -0.99
N PHE A 38 -8.59 -4.06 -1.57
CA PHE A 38 -8.97 -3.94 -2.98
C PHE A 38 -7.99 -4.68 -3.89
N TYR A 39 -6.68 -4.40 -3.80
CA TYR A 39 -5.69 -5.02 -4.69
C TYR A 39 -5.30 -6.46 -4.33
N HIS A 40 -5.71 -6.97 -3.17
CA HIS A 40 -5.48 -8.37 -2.77
C HIS A 40 -6.49 -9.34 -3.37
N THR A 41 -7.61 -8.85 -3.95
CA THR A 41 -8.65 -9.71 -4.52
C THR A 41 -8.69 -9.59 -6.05
N LYS A 42 -8.95 -10.72 -6.71
CA LYS A 42 -9.31 -10.75 -8.14
C LYS A 42 -10.83 -10.52 -8.28
N GLY A 43 -11.27 -9.80 -9.31
CA GLY A 43 -12.70 -9.72 -9.67
C GLY A 43 -13.54 -8.69 -8.90
N LYS A 44 -14.82 -8.96 -8.64
CA LYS A 44 -15.73 -8.02 -7.94
C LYS A 44 -15.21 -7.76 -6.52
N PHE A 45 -15.11 -6.49 -6.15
CA PHE A 45 -14.75 -6.06 -4.78
C PHE A 45 -15.85 -5.14 -4.28
N LEU A 46 -16.50 -5.52 -3.19
CA LEU A 46 -17.54 -4.72 -2.58
C LEU A 46 -16.91 -3.93 -1.44
N ILE A 47 -16.89 -2.61 -1.59
CA ILE A 47 -16.45 -1.68 -0.54
C ILE A 47 -17.58 -1.47 0.48
N LYS A 48 -18.80 -1.26 -0.01
CA LYS A 48 -19.98 -0.95 0.82
C LYS A 48 -20.39 -2.19 1.62
N GLY A 49 -20.54 -2.04 2.93
CA GLY A 49 -21.01 -3.09 3.85
C GLY A 49 -19.96 -4.13 4.27
N GLN A 50 -18.78 -4.17 3.65
CA GLN A 50 -17.74 -5.18 3.93
C GLN A 50 -16.55 -4.68 4.74
N GLY A 51 -16.64 -3.48 5.35
CA GLY A 51 -15.55 -2.93 6.17
C GLY A 51 -15.03 -3.92 7.23
N PRO A 52 -15.89 -4.51 8.09
CA PRO A 52 -15.48 -5.50 9.09
C PRO A 52 -14.82 -6.74 8.48
N ASP A 53 -15.34 -7.26 7.38
CA ASP A 53 -14.79 -8.45 6.70
C ASP A 53 -13.45 -8.15 6.05
N ASN A 54 -13.30 -7.00 5.38
CA ASN A 54 -12.04 -6.55 4.80
C ASN A 54 -10.98 -6.34 5.89
N LYS A 55 -11.35 -5.77 7.03
CA LYS A 55 -10.47 -5.65 8.20
C LYS A 55 -10.01 -7.03 8.70
N LYS A 56 -10.95 -7.97 8.87
CA LYS A 56 -10.66 -9.35 9.32
C LYS A 56 -9.74 -10.06 8.33
N ALA A 57 -10.03 -9.97 7.03
CA ALA A 57 -9.22 -10.56 5.97
C ALA A 57 -7.81 -9.95 5.93
N LYS A 58 -7.69 -8.62 6.05
CA LYS A 58 -6.38 -7.95 6.12
C LYS A 58 -5.59 -8.42 7.34
N LYS A 59 -6.22 -8.49 8.52
CA LYS A 59 -5.57 -9.00 9.74
C LYS A 59 -5.06 -10.43 9.56
N ALA A 60 -5.81 -11.29 8.88
CA ALA A 60 -5.38 -12.65 8.56
C ALA A 60 -4.15 -12.68 7.64
N LEU A 61 -4.10 -11.81 6.61
CA LEU A 61 -2.91 -11.68 5.76
C LEU A 61 -1.69 -11.18 6.55
N VAL A 62 -1.88 -10.21 7.46
CA VAL A 62 -0.81 -9.70 8.32
C VAL A 62 -0.25 -10.80 9.22
N LYS A 63 -1.11 -11.57 9.87
CA LYS A 63 -0.69 -12.73 10.70
C LYS A 63 0.13 -13.74 9.90
N LYS A 64 -0.25 -13.99 8.64
CA LYS A 64 0.45 -14.92 7.74
C LYS A 64 1.67 -14.30 7.06
N ARG A 65 2.00 -13.03 7.31
CA ARG A 65 3.07 -12.26 6.61
C ARG A 65 2.91 -12.29 5.08
N ARG A 66 1.66 -12.28 4.61
CA ARG A 66 1.29 -12.30 3.18
C ARG A 66 0.79 -10.93 2.69
N THR A 67 1.16 -9.88 3.40
CA THR A 67 0.88 -8.52 2.97
C THR A 67 2.01 -7.59 3.37
N HIS A 68 2.35 -6.66 2.47
CA HIS A 68 3.32 -5.63 2.73
C HIS A 68 2.71 -4.22 2.65
N GLY A 69 3.34 -3.31 3.40
CA GLY A 69 3.04 -1.89 3.33
C GLY A 69 3.78 -1.10 4.40
N ILE A 70 3.80 0.20 4.22
CA ILE A 70 4.45 1.16 5.10
C ILE A 70 3.38 1.97 5.81
N ILE A 71 3.49 2.07 7.13
CA ILE A 71 2.76 3.02 7.96
C ILE A 71 3.69 4.20 8.20
N VAL A 72 3.22 5.41 7.91
CA VAL A 72 3.97 6.66 8.13
C VAL A 72 3.43 7.33 9.38
N TYR A 73 4.33 7.84 10.21
CA TYR A 73 4.03 8.46 11.50
C TYR A 73 4.51 9.91 11.55
N SER A 74 3.74 10.74 12.24
CA SER A 74 4.13 12.08 12.67
C SER A 74 4.00 12.12 14.19
N ASN A 75 5.09 12.37 14.92
CA ASN A 75 5.11 12.35 16.40
C ASN A 75 4.41 11.10 16.98
N ASN A 76 4.83 9.91 16.53
CA ASN A 76 4.27 8.59 16.90
C ASN A 76 2.80 8.34 16.53
N THR A 77 2.12 9.30 15.90
CA THR A 77 0.75 9.12 15.41
C THR A 77 0.78 8.60 13.97
N PRO A 78 0.08 7.50 13.63
CA PRO A 78 0.02 7.04 12.25
C PRO A 78 -0.81 8.01 11.40
N VAL A 79 -0.23 8.52 10.31
CA VAL A 79 -0.80 9.56 9.45
C VAL A 79 -0.85 9.17 7.97
N GLY A 80 -0.17 8.10 7.58
CA GLY A 80 -0.08 7.67 6.18
C GLY A 80 0.10 6.18 6.01
N TRP A 81 -0.25 5.70 4.82
CA TRP A 81 -0.20 4.31 4.41
C TRP A 81 0.23 4.20 2.95
N VAL A 82 1.16 3.27 2.68
CA VAL A 82 1.56 2.88 1.33
C VAL A 82 1.56 1.35 1.22
N GLN A 83 0.67 0.79 0.41
CA GLN A 83 0.68 -0.63 0.09
C GLN A 83 1.67 -0.92 -1.02
N TYR A 84 2.52 -1.92 -0.79
CA TYR A 84 3.35 -2.52 -1.83
C TYR A 84 3.34 -4.05 -1.69
N GLY A 85 3.90 -4.76 -2.65
CA GLY A 85 4.00 -6.22 -2.60
C GLY A 85 4.41 -6.84 -3.93
N PRO A 86 4.85 -8.10 -3.97
CA PRO A 86 5.15 -8.79 -5.22
C PRO A 86 3.88 -9.01 -6.05
N LYS A 87 4.02 -9.17 -7.37
CA LYS A 87 2.90 -9.41 -8.30
C LYS A 87 1.83 -10.39 -7.78
N PRO A 88 2.17 -11.59 -7.26
CA PRO A 88 1.16 -12.56 -6.82
C PRO A 88 0.36 -12.14 -5.57
N GLU A 89 0.91 -11.23 -4.76
CA GLU A 89 0.24 -10.70 -3.57
C GLU A 89 -0.85 -9.68 -3.93
N LEU A 90 -0.64 -8.94 -5.01
CA LEU A 90 -1.50 -7.85 -5.45
C LEU A 90 -2.05 -8.13 -6.85
N PRO A 91 -2.83 -9.21 -7.04
CA PRO A 91 -3.15 -9.76 -8.36
C PRO A 91 -4.17 -8.93 -9.15
N ARG A 92 -4.84 -7.95 -8.54
CA ARG A 92 -5.97 -7.27 -9.17
C ARG A 92 -5.63 -6.55 -10.48
N LEU A 93 -4.41 -6.05 -10.61
CA LEU A 93 -3.97 -5.40 -11.85
C LEU A 93 -3.95 -6.37 -13.04
N ASP A 94 -3.73 -7.65 -12.78
CA ASP A 94 -3.74 -8.68 -13.83
C ASP A 94 -5.13 -8.88 -14.44
N ALA A 95 -6.20 -8.44 -13.76
CA ALA A 95 -7.56 -8.51 -14.30
C ALA A 95 -7.89 -7.33 -15.26
N SER A 96 -7.02 -6.33 -15.37
CA SER A 96 -7.23 -5.20 -16.29
C SER A 96 -6.81 -5.56 -17.70
N LYS A 97 -7.72 -5.48 -18.67
CA LYS A 97 -7.41 -5.65 -20.10
C LYS A 97 -6.35 -4.65 -20.58
N THR A 98 -6.42 -3.40 -20.12
CA THR A 98 -5.42 -2.38 -20.42
C THR A 98 -4.04 -2.74 -19.88
N TYR A 99 -3.96 -3.34 -18.69
CA TYR A 99 -2.68 -3.80 -18.15
C TYR A 99 -2.12 -4.97 -18.98
N GLN A 100 -2.97 -5.91 -19.37
CA GLN A 100 -2.57 -7.06 -20.19
C GLN A 100 -2.04 -6.62 -21.57
N SER A 101 -2.61 -5.58 -22.18
CA SER A 101 -2.18 -5.09 -23.49
C SER A 101 -0.83 -4.35 -23.48
N LEU A 102 -0.32 -3.95 -22.31
CA LEU A 102 0.95 -3.23 -22.21
C LEU A 102 2.18 -4.13 -22.37
N SER A 103 2.01 -5.46 -22.39
CA SER A 103 3.10 -6.44 -22.56
C SER A 103 4.34 -6.14 -21.69
N LEU A 104 4.10 -5.71 -20.44
CA LEU A 104 5.17 -5.32 -19.52
C LEU A 104 5.97 -6.57 -19.09
N GLY A 105 7.04 -6.84 -19.83
CA GLY A 105 8.04 -7.82 -19.48
C GLY A 105 8.85 -7.34 -18.27
N ASN A 106 9.09 -8.23 -17.32
CA ASN A 106 10.00 -7.99 -16.20
C ASN A 106 11.42 -8.52 -16.47
N GLY A 107 11.70 -9.06 -17.67
CA GLY A 107 13.00 -9.58 -18.06
C GLY A 107 13.55 -10.64 -17.08
N GLY A 108 12.67 -11.48 -16.52
CA GLY A 108 13.03 -12.47 -15.50
C GLY A 108 13.25 -11.91 -14.09
N LYS A 109 13.18 -10.59 -13.90
CA LYS A 109 13.37 -9.93 -12.59
C LYS A 109 12.10 -9.98 -11.75
N LYS A 110 12.26 -9.95 -10.43
CA LYS A 110 11.12 -9.86 -9.50
C LYS A 110 10.30 -8.61 -9.78
N LEU A 111 8.99 -8.77 -9.91
CA LEU A 111 8.05 -7.67 -10.15
C LEU A 111 7.34 -7.30 -8.84
N TRP A 112 7.49 -6.04 -8.45
CA TRP A 112 6.85 -5.42 -7.31
C TRP A 112 5.78 -4.43 -7.76
N ARG A 113 4.75 -4.26 -6.94
CA ARG A 113 3.65 -3.33 -7.18
C ARG A 113 3.52 -2.39 -5.99
N ILE A 114 3.29 -1.11 -6.25
CA ILE A 114 2.88 -0.11 -5.27
C ILE A 114 1.48 0.38 -5.66
N THR A 115 0.48 -0.01 -4.88
CA THR A 115 -0.91 -0.03 -5.35
C THR A 115 -1.86 0.93 -4.65
N CYS A 116 -1.62 1.25 -3.38
CA CYS A 116 -2.53 2.07 -2.60
C CYS A 116 -1.76 3.08 -1.76
N PHE A 117 -2.16 4.35 -1.87
CA PHE A 117 -1.68 5.43 -1.03
C PHE A 117 -2.87 6.00 -0.27
N PHE A 118 -2.71 6.16 1.03
CA PHE A 118 -3.69 6.82 1.87
C PHE A 118 -2.98 7.76 2.85
N VAL A 119 -3.49 8.98 2.97
CA VAL A 119 -2.99 9.99 3.90
C VAL A 119 -4.16 10.58 4.65
N ASP A 120 -4.02 10.61 5.98
CA ASP A 120 -4.97 11.23 6.89
C ASP A 120 -5.27 12.67 6.45
N ARG A 121 -6.55 13.06 6.49
CA ARG A 121 -7.01 14.33 5.91
C ARG A 121 -6.29 15.56 6.48
N ASN A 122 -5.90 15.53 7.76
CA ASN A 122 -5.22 16.64 8.43
C ASN A 122 -3.71 16.71 8.10
N ASN A 123 -3.21 15.70 7.38
CA ASN A 123 -1.79 15.51 7.05
C ASN A 123 -1.52 15.51 5.54
N ARG A 124 -2.53 15.81 4.72
CA ARG A 124 -2.40 15.93 3.27
C ARG A 124 -1.58 17.17 2.90
N ARG A 125 -0.98 17.14 1.70
CA ARG A 125 -0.16 18.22 1.12
C ARG A 125 1.08 18.60 1.94
N LYS A 126 1.47 17.79 2.92
CA LYS A 126 2.66 17.97 3.77
C LYS A 126 3.81 16.99 3.45
N GLY A 127 3.79 16.33 2.28
CA GLY A 127 4.86 15.41 1.87
C GLY A 127 4.76 13.95 2.37
N VAL A 128 3.79 13.61 3.24
CA VAL A 128 3.59 12.25 3.79
C VAL A 128 3.60 11.13 2.74
N ALA A 129 2.91 11.33 1.61
CA ALA A 129 2.84 10.33 0.55
C ALA A 129 4.20 10.10 -0.13
N GLY A 130 5.00 11.16 -0.29
CA GLY A 130 6.35 11.07 -0.85
C GLY A 130 7.30 10.32 0.09
N PHE A 131 7.27 10.66 1.38
CA PHE A 131 8.04 9.93 2.41
C PHE A 131 7.68 8.44 2.44
N GLY A 132 6.38 8.12 2.42
CA GLY A 132 5.91 6.74 2.37
C GLY A 132 6.34 5.99 1.11
N LEU A 133 6.32 6.64 -0.06
CA LEU A 133 6.82 6.06 -1.31
C LEU A 133 8.31 5.72 -1.20
N ASN A 134 9.13 6.69 -0.77
CA ASN A 134 10.58 6.49 -0.65
C ASN A 134 10.92 5.34 0.32
N THR A 135 10.16 5.23 1.41
CA THR A 135 10.31 4.13 2.36
C THR A 135 9.94 2.78 1.75
N ALA A 136 8.85 2.72 0.97
CA ALA A 136 8.45 1.49 0.27
C ALA A 136 9.51 1.05 -0.75
N LEU A 137 10.07 1.99 -1.52
CA LEU A 137 11.18 1.74 -2.45
C LEU A 137 12.42 1.20 -1.72
N ALA A 138 12.81 1.84 -0.60
CA ALA A 138 13.93 1.38 0.22
C ALA A 138 13.69 -0.03 0.79
N SER A 139 12.46 -0.34 1.20
CA SER A 139 12.11 -1.70 1.65
C SER A 139 12.20 -2.72 0.51
N ILE A 140 11.67 -2.40 -0.68
CA ILE A 140 11.78 -3.27 -1.87
C ILE A 140 13.26 -3.54 -2.20
N LYS A 141 14.11 -2.51 -2.17
CA LYS A 141 15.56 -2.66 -2.36
C LYS A 141 16.19 -3.60 -1.35
N LYS A 142 15.87 -3.45 -0.06
CA LYS A 142 16.31 -4.37 1.02
C LYS A 142 15.83 -5.81 0.81
N LYS A 143 14.70 -6.02 0.11
CA LYS A 143 14.15 -7.35 -0.22
C LYS A 143 14.63 -7.89 -1.58
N GLY A 144 15.76 -7.38 -2.08
CA GLY A 144 16.43 -7.84 -3.31
C GLY A 144 16.11 -7.03 -4.57
N GLY A 145 15.35 -5.94 -4.46
CA GLY A 145 15.05 -5.05 -5.58
C GLY A 145 14.20 -5.71 -6.68
N GLY A 146 14.17 -5.08 -7.85
CA GLY A 146 13.43 -5.57 -9.01
C GLY A 146 12.80 -4.47 -9.84
N VAL A 147 11.86 -4.85 -10.69
CA VAL A 147 11.03 -3.90 -11.45
C VAL A 147 9.86 -3.48 -10.56
N ILE A 148 9.59 -2.18 -10.49
CA ILE A 148 8.49 -1.64 -9.71
C ILE A 148 7.44 -1.07 -10.64
N GLU A 149 6.20 -1.52 -10.45
CA GLU A 149 5.00 -0.98 -11.06
C GLU A 149 4.25 -0.13 -10.05
N ARG A 150 3.99 1.13 -10.38
CA ARG A 150 3.11 1.97 -9.56
C ARG A 150 1.79 2.23 -10.26
N THR A 151 0.69 2.01 -9.55
CA THR A 151 -0.63 2.32 -10.09
C THR A 151 -0.97 3.78 -9.80
N ARG A 152 -0.86 4.66 -10.79
CA ARG A 152 -1.47 5.99 -10.72
C ARG A 152 -2.91 6.03 -11.24
N ARG A 153 -3.53 4.85 -11.44
CA ARG A 153 -4.81 4.59 -12.13
C ARG A 153 -4.70 4.52 -13.67
N LEU A 154 -3.68 3.78 -14.17
CA LEU A 154 -3.41 3.33 -15.56
C LEU A 154 -2.23 3.95 -16.34
N ASN A 155 -1.43 4.85 -15.75
CA ASN A 155 -0.06 5.09 -16.25
C ASN A 155 0.92 4.41 -15.30
N LEU A 156 1.32 3.18 -15.65
CA LEU A 156 2.38 2.44 -14.96
C LEU A 156 3.72 3.04 -15.38
N ILE A 157 4.43 3.62 -14.41
CA ILE A 157 5.84 3.96 -14.60
C ILE A 157 6.61 2.76 -14.04
N ALA A 158 7.34 2.07 -14.91
CA ALA A 158 8.28 1.04 -14.52
C ALA A 158 9.56 1.74 -14.05
N GLU A 159 9.81 1.72 -12.75
CA GLU A 159 11.02 2.29 -12.15
C GLU A 159 11.90 1.16 -11.63
N ARG A 160 13.23 1.34 -11.73
CA ARG A 160 14.23 0.45 -11.13
C ARG A 160 14.59 1.01 -9.76
N ALA A 161 14.48 0.19 -8.72
CA ALA A 161 14.93 0.52 -7.35
C ALA A 161 16.28 -0.09 -7.01
#